data_AF-A0A847WXU4-F1
#
_entry.id   AF-A0A847WXU4-F1
#
_cell.length_a   1.000
_cell.length_b   1.000
_cell.length_c   1.000
_cell.angle_alpha   90.00
_cell.angle_beta   90.00
_cell.angle_gamma   90.00
#
_symmetry.space_group_name_H-M   'P 1'
#
loop_
_entity.id
_entity.type
_entity.pdbx_description
1 polymer ?
#
loop_
_entity_poly.entity_id
_entity_poly.type
_entity_poly.pdbx_seq_one_letter_code
_entity_poly.pdbx_strand_id
1 'polypeptide(L)' 'MAKITRFNLHTLSPYEQAAWRKERRAEAYAMQQKAAALADGFAAIRTNHAVQSGNLISRAAMDRMAAEARQRLSKLV' A
#
# COMPACT_ATOMS: atom_id res chain seq x y z
N MET A 1 20.67 -34.40 -6.03
CA MET A 1 19.61 -34.52 -5.01
C MET A 1 18.29 -34.06 -5.62
N ALA A 2 17.23 -34.85 -5.52
CA ALA A 2 15.90 -34.46 -6.00
C ALA A 2 15.31 -33.36 -5.11
N LYS A 3 14.66 -32.35 -5.70
CA LYS A 3 14.01 -31.26 -4.96
C LYS A 3 12.89 -31.82 -4.06
N ILE A 4 12.93 -31.49 -2.76
CA ILE A 4 11.86 -31.86 -1.82
C ILE A 4 10.64 -30.97 -2.08
N THR A 5 9.51 -31.62 -2.30
CA THR A 5 8.19 -31.05 -2.55
C THR A 5 7.19 -31.57 -1.52
N ARG A 6 5.99 -30.99 -1.47
CA ARG A 6 4.92 -31.49 -0.59
C ARG A 6 4.52 -32.94 -0.87
N PHE A 7 4.76 -33.41 -2.10
CA PHE A 7 4.28 -34.71 -2.57
C PHE A 7 5.24 -35.85 -2.22
N ASN A 8 6.54 -35.59 -2.17
CA ASN A 8 7.57 -36.56 -1.74
C ASN A 8 8.06 -36.33 -0.30
N LEU A 9 7.51 -35.35 0.44
CA LEU A 9 7.85 -35.09 1.83
C LEU A 9 7.68 -36.33 2.73
N HIS A 10 6.69 -37.18 2.43
CA HIS A 10 6.39 -38.38 3.20
C HIS A 10 7.49 -39.44 3.16
N THR A 11 8.42 -39.37 2.19
CA THR A 11 9.55 -40.31 2.09
C THR A 11 10.72 -39.93 3.00
N LEU A 12 10.66 -38.75 3.64
CA LEU A 12 11.68 -38.24 4.55
C LEU A 12 11.37 -38.63 5.98
N SER A 13 12.40 -38.67 6.83
CA SER A 13 12.21 -38.90 8.26
C SER A 13 11.35 -37.77 8.88
N PRO A 14 10.61 -38.04 9.97
CA PRO A 14 9.76 -37.02 10.61
C PRO A 14 10.50 -35.73 10.97
N TYR A 15 11.78 -35.84 11.35
CA TYR A 15 12.64 -34.70 11.65
C TYR A 15 12.91 -33.83 10.41
N GLU A 16 13.30 -34.44 9.29
CA GLU A 16 13.53 -33.73 8.04
C GLU A 16 12.25 -33.09 7.49
N GLN A 17 11.10 -33.76 7.68
CA GLN A 17 9.81 -33.17 7.34
C GLN A 17 9.52 -31.91 8.15
N ALA A 18 9.83 -31.91 9.46
CA ALA A 18 9.65 -30.75 10.31
C ALA A 18 10.59 -29.60 9.91
N ALA A 19 11.85 -29.90 9.59
CA ALA A 19 12.82 -28.94 9.10
C ALA A 19 12.36 -28.27 7.80
N TRP A 20 11.91 -29.07 6.81
CA TRP A 20 11.39 -28.55 5.55
C TRP A 20 10.16 -27.65 5.76
N ARG A 21 9.22 -28.05 6.64
CA ARG A 21 8.04 -27.21 6.95
C ARG A 21 8.43 -25.90 7.62
N LYS A 22 9.44 -25.91 8.49
CA LYS A 22 9.95 -24.71 9.17
C LYS A 22 10.55 -23.73 8.15
N GLU A 23 11.38 -24.22 7.24
CA GLU A 23 11.96 -23.40 6.16
C GLU A 23 10.88 -22.78 5.28
N ARG A 24 9.89 -23.58 4.84
CA ARG A 24 8.77 -23.07 4.03
C ARG A 24 7.94 -22.02 4.74
N ARG A 25 7.75 -22.15 6.06
CA ARG A 25 7.08 -21.11 6.86
C ARG A 25 7.91 -19.84 6.91
N ALA A 26 9.22 -19.94 7.13
CA ALA A 26 10.11 -18.77 7.15
C ALA A 26 10.09 -18.02 5.80
N GLU A 27 10.13 -18.74 4.67
CA GLU A 27 10.00 -18.15 3.34
C GLU A 27 8.65 -17.44 3.15
N ALA A 28 7.56 -18.08 3.59
CA ALA A 28 6.23 -17.49 3.51
C ALA A 28 6.11 -16.21 4.35
N TYR A 29 6.66 -16.19 5.57
CA TYR A 29 6.71 -15.00 6.41
C TYR A 29 7.52 -13.88 5.76
N ALA A 30 8.67 -14.18 5.15
CA ALA A 30 9.46 -13.18 4.43
C ALA A 30 8.71 -12.59 3.23
N MET A 31 7.98 -13.41 2.47
CA MET A 31 7.12 -12.92 1.39
C MET A 31 5.97 -12.05 1.90
N GLN A 32 5.32 -12.47 3.00
CA GLN A 32 4.24 -11.71 3.60
C GLN A 32 4.71 -10.34 4.12
N GLN A 33 5.89 -10.27 4.75
CA GLN A 33 6.47 -8.99 5.17
C GLN A 33 6.76 -8.07 3.98
N LYS A 34 7.29 -8.60 2.87
CA LYS A 34 7.48 -7.82 1.65
C LYS A 34 6.16 -7.29 1.09
N ALA A 35 5.12 -8.12 1.06
CA ALA A 35 3.80 -7.71 0.61
C ALA A 35 3.18 -6.64 1.52
N ALA A 36 3.33 -6.77 2.84
CA ALA A 36 2.88 -5.77 3.81
C ALA A 36 3.58 -4.43 3.59
N ALA A 37 4.91 -4.43 3.46
CA ALA A 37 5.67 -3.20 3.21
C ALA A 37 5.25 -2.49 1.92
N LEU A 38 4.94 -3.24 0.86
CA LEU A 38 4.40 -2.67 -0.39
C LEU A 38 3.00 -2.07 -0.18
N ALA A 39 2.12 -2.77 0.54
CA ALA A 39 0.78 -2.29 0.84
C ALA A 39 0.82 -0.98 1.66
N ASP A 40 1.70 -0.90 2.65
CA ASP A 40 1.90 0.31 3.45
C ASP A 40 2.41 1.48 2.59
N GLY A 41 3.35 1.20 1.67
CA GLY A 41 3.82 2.19 0.69
C GLY A 41 2.68 2.73 -0.19
N PHE A 42 1.82 1.86 -0.70
CA PHE A 42 0.65 2.29 -1.49
C PHE A 42 -0.38 3.06 -0.67
N ALA A 43 -0.59 2.69 0.60
CA ALA A 43 -1.48 3.41 1.51
C ALA A 43 -0.97 4.85 1.76
N ALA A 44 0.34 5.02 1.94
CA ALA A 44 0.96 6.33 2.09
C ALA A 44 0.82 7.18 0.82
N ILE A 45 1.08 6.60 -0.36
CA ILE A 45 0.92 7.29 -1.65
C ILE A 45 -0.52 7.76 -1.83
N ARG A 46 -1.50 6.87 -1.59
CA ARG A 46 -2.93 7.20 -1.71
C ARG A 46 -3.32 8.34 -0.78
N THR A 47 -2.87 8.30 0.48
CA THR A 47 -3.17 9.34 1.46
C THR A 47 -2.59 10.68 1.03
N ASN A 48 -1.33 10.72 0.61
CA ASN A 48 -0.68 11.93 0.13
C ASN A 48 -1.37 12.50 -1.12
N HIS A 49 -1.75 11.63 -2.07
CA HIS A 49 -2.46 12.04 -3.27
C HIS A 49 -3.83 12.65 -2.94
N ALA A 50 -4.57 12.07 -2.00
CA ALA A 50 -5.86 12.61 -1.55
C ALA A 50 -5.72 14.00 -0.93
N VAL A 51 -4.70 14.20 -0.08
CA VAL A 51 -4.40 15.51 0.53
C VAL A 51 -4.03 16.55 -0.53
N GLN A 52 -3.15 16.19 -1.46
CA GLN A 52 -2.75 17.10 -2.55
C GLN A 52 -3.93 17.48 -3.44
N SER A 53 -4.78 16.50 -3.78
CA SER A 53 -5.99 16.74 -4.58
C SER A 53 -6.97 17.66 -3.85
N GLY A 54 -7.21 17.41 -2.56
CA GLY A 54 -8.06 18.26 -1.72
C GLY A 54 -7.55 19.69 -1.61
N ASN A 55 -6.23 19.88 -1.47
CA ASN A 55 -5.61 21.21 -1.45
C ASN A 55 -5.78 21.95 -2.78
N LEU A 56 -5.62 21.27 -3.92
CA LEU A 56 -5.82 21.87 -5.24
C LEU A 56 -7.26 22.33 -5.45
N ILE A 57 -8.23 21.46 -5.10
CA ILE A 57 -9.66 21.78 -5.19
C ILE A 57 -10.00 22.96 -4.28
N SER A 58 -9.48 22.96 -3.04
CA SER A 58 -9.75 24.03 -2.07
C SER A 58 -9.20 25.37 -2.55
N ARG A 59 -7.97 25.40 -3.11
CA ARG A 59 -7.40 26.62 -3.70
C ARG A 59 -8.24 27.12 -4.87
N ALA A 60 -8.61 26.24 -5.80
CA ALA A 60 -9.45 26.62 -6.93
C ALA A 60 -10.83 27.17 -6.49
N ALA A 61 -11.41 26.60 -5.44
CA ALA A 61 -12.65 27.12 -4.86
C ALA A 61 -12.45 28.51 -4.23
N MET A 62 -11.38 28.71 -3.46
CA MET A 62 -11.06 30.02 -2.89
C MET A 62 -10.83 31.08 -3.96
N ASP A 63 -10.12 30.75 -5.04
CA ASP A 63 -9.88 31.68 -6.16
C ASP A 63 -11.19 32.11 -6.83
N ARG A 64 -12.13 31.17 -7.01
CA ARG A 64 -13.47 31.47 -7.54
C ARG A 64 -14.25 32.37 -6.60
N MET A 65 -14.29 32.05 -5.30
CA MET A 65 -14.98 32.87 -4.31
C MET A 65 -14.38 34.27 -4.20
N ALA A 66 -13.05 34.40 -4.28
CA ALA A 66 -12.37 35.68 -4.29
C ALA A 66 -12.71 36.51 -5.54
N ALA A 67 -12.81 35.87 -6.71
CA ALA A 67 -13.24 36.53 -7.95
C ALA A 67 -14.69 37.03 -7.85
N GLU A 68 -15.60 36.20 -7.33
CA GLU A 68 -17.01 36.60 -7.09
C GLU A 68 -17.12 37.76 -6.10
N ALA A 69 -16.36 37.70 -4.99
CA ALA A 69 -16.33 38.77 -4.00
C ALA A 69 -15.84 40.10 -4.61
N ARG A 70 -14.78 40.07 -5.43
CA ARG A 70 -14.30 41.25 -6.16
C ARG A 70 -15.36 41.84 -7.09
N GLN A 71 -16.06 41.00 -7.85
CA GLN A 71 -17.14 41.46 -8.74
C GLN A 71 -18.33 42.06 -7.99
N ARG A 72 -18.65 41.56 -6.78
CA ARG A 72 -19.70 42.15 -5.94
C ARG A 72 -19.30 43.52 -5.43
N LEU A 73 -18.05 43.68 -4.98
CA LEU A 73 -17.52 44.96 -4.53
C LEU A 73 -17.47 45.99 -5.66
N SER A 74 -17.10 45.60 -6.88
CA SER A 74 -17.07 46.51 -8.03
C SER A 74 -18.45 46.99 -8.50
N LYS A 75 -19.55 46.38 -8.03
CA LYS A 75 -20.93 46.82 -8.32
C LYS A 75 -21.49 47.75 -7.24
N LEU A 76 -20.79 47.90 -6.13
CA LEU A 76 -21.17 48.75 -4.99
C LEU A 76 -20.47 50.12 -5.00
N VAL A 77 -19.48 50.30 -5.88
CA VAL A 77 -18.77 51.56 -6.17
C VAL A 77 -19.27 52.09 -7.50
#